data_AF-A0A920NGU7-F1
#
_entry.id   AF-A0A920NGU7-F1
#
_cell.length_a   1.000
_cell.length_b   1.000
_cell.length_c   1.000
_cell.angle_alpha   90.00
_cell.angle_beta   90.00
_cell.angle_gamma   90.00
#
_symmetry.space_group_name_H-M   'P 1'
#
loop_
_entity.id
_entity.type
_entity.pdbx_description
1 polymer ?
#
loop_
_entity_poly.entity_id
_entity_poly.type
_entity_poly.pdbx_seq_one_letter_code
_entity_poly.pdbx_strand_id
1 'polypeptide(L)'
;MAVNGQEIVSVIRKQIKDFGADLSVENVGTVVEVGDGIARVHGLSSVGANELVEFDGGIIGMALNLDEDGIGVVILGDPIAVKEGSGVRGTGNVVQVPVGDELIGRVIDALGNPIDGKGAIKSLNLGQWKLLPLT
;
A
#
# COMPACT_ATOMS: atom_id res chain seq x y z
N MET A 1 -19.52 -40.69 32.54
CA MET A 1 -19.50 -40.01 31.24
C MET A 1 -18.11 -40.18 30.67
N ALA A 2 -17.95 -41.12 29.73
CA ALA A 2 -16.66 -41.35 29.07
C ALA A 2 -16.55 -40.33 27.94
N VAL A 3 -15.50 -39.50 27.99
CA VAL A 3 -15.19 -38.55 26.91
C VAL A 3 -14.84 -39.39 25.68
N ASN A 4 -15.69 -39.32 24.66
CA ASN A 4 -15.62 -40.20 23.51
C ASN A 4 -14.41 -39.76 22.67
N GLY A 5 -13.30 -40.49 22.74
CA GLY A 5 -12.02 -40.08 22.12
C GLY A 5 -12.11 -39.79 20.62
N GLN A 6 -13.14 -40.31 19.94
CA GLN A 6 -13.42 -40.02 18.54
C GLN A 6 -13.90 -38.57 18.30
N GLU A 7 -14.62 -37.96 19.25
CA GLU A 7 -14.98 -36.54 19.16
C GLU A 7 -13.74 -35.64 19.25
N ILE A 8 -12.84 -35.94 20.21
CA ILE A 8 -11.62 -35.16 20.40
C ILE A 8 -10.74 -35.21 19.13
N VAL A 9 -10.59 -36.40 18.54
CA VAL A 9 -9.83 -36.57 17.28
C VAL A 9 -10.50 -35.84 16.12
N SER A 10 -11.83 -35.81 16.06
CA SER A 10 -12.56 -35.09 15.02
C SER A 10 -12.40 -33.57 15.13
N VAL A 11 -12.40 -33.04 16.36
CA VAL A 11 -12.20 -31.60 16.64
C VAL A 11 -10.78 -31.18 16.29
N ILE A 12 -9.77 -31.95 16.70
CA ILE A 12 -8.36 -31.66 16.37
C ILE A 12 -8.13 -31.77 14.85
N ARG A 13 -8.68 -32.79 14.20
CA ARG A 13 -8.56 -32.95 12.74
C ARG A 13 -9.24 -31.82 11.96
N LYS A 14 -10.35 -31.31 12.49
CA LYS A 14 -11.05 -30.16 11.92
C LYS A 14 -10.23 -28.88 12.11
N GLN A 15 -9.68 -28.64 13.31
CA GLN A 15 -8.78 -27.53 13.56
C GLN A 15 -7.51 -27.56 12.69
N ILE A 16 -6.92 -28.74 12.41
CA ILE A 16 -5.77 -28.87 11.49
C ILE A 16 -6.19 -28.62 10.04
N LYS A 17 -7.41 -28.99 9.63
CA LYS A 17 -7.95 -28.70 8.29
C LYS A 17 -8.24 -27.21 8.09
N ASP A 18 -8.72 -26.56 9.14
CA ASP A 18 -9.00 -25.12 9.16
C ASP A 18 -7.71 -24.30 9.39
N PHE A 19 -6.63 -24.94 9.87
CA PHE A 19 -5.28 -24.37 10.00
C PHE A 19 -4.64 -24.30 8.61
N GLY A 20 -4.78 -23.14 7.98
CA GLY A 20 -4.46 -22.96 6.56
C GLY A 20 -5.60 -22.32 5.78
N ALA A 21 -6.68 -21.85 6.44
CA ALA A 21 -7.48 -20.78 5.86
C ALA A 21 -6.51 -19.69 5.41
N ASP A 22 -6.47 -19.45 4.10
CA ASP A 22 -5.58 -18.50 3.44
C ASP A 22 -5.43 -17.28 4.35
N LEU A 23 -4.21 -17.04 4.85
CA LEU A 23 -3.87 -15.72 5.33
C LEU A 23 -4.14 -14.83 4.12
N SER A 24 -5.30 -14.17 4.09
CA SER A 24 -5.48 -13.00 3.26
C SER A 24 -4.38 -12.08 3.75
N VAL A 25 -3.29 -12.03 2.98
CA VAL A 25 -2.16 -11.16 3.26
C VAL A 25 -2.71 -9.76 3.03
N GLU A 26 -3.40 -9.25 4.04
CA GLU A 26 -3.83 -7.87 4.02
C GLU A 26 -2.55 -7.06 3.98
N ASN A 27 -2.43 -6.22 2.96
CA ASN A 27 -1.25 -5.42 2.71
C ASN A 27 -1.28 -4.25 3.71
N VAL A 28 -1.16 -4.57 4.99
CA VAL A 28 -1.23 -3.65 6.11
C VAL A 28 0.10 -3.70 6.85
N GLY A 29 0.53 -2.55 7.33
CA GLY A 29 1.72 -2.41 8.15
C GLY A 29 1.54 -1.36 9.23
N THR A 30 2.56 -1.23 10.05
CA THR A 30 2.61 -0.24 11.12
C THR A 30 3.91 0.55 11.01
N VAL A 31 3.81 1.86 11.16
CA VAL A 31 4.97 2.76 11.20
C VAL A 31 5.80 2.50 12.44
N VAL A 32 7.08 2.20 12.26
CA VAL A 32 8.05 1.96 13.35
C VAL A 32 8.79 3.26 13.70
N GLU A 33 9.22 4.01 12.70
CA GLU A 33 9.95 5.27 12.85
C GLU A 33 9.56 6.23 11.73
N VAL A 34 9.58 7.54 12.02
CA VAL A 34 9.40 8.63 11.05
C VAL A 34 10.49 9.67 11.26
N GLY A 35 11.18 10.04 10.20
CA GLY A 35 12.17 11.11 10.21
C GLY A 35 12.40 11.67 8.82
N ASP A 36 12.53 13.00 8.72
CA ASP A 36 12.88 13.71 7.48
C ASP A 36 12.01 13.34 6.25
N GLY A 37 10.73 13.02 6.46
CA GLY A 37 9.81 12.63 5.39
C GLY A 37 9.92 11.17 4.94
N ILE A 38 10.69 10.35 5.66
CA ILE A 38 10.81 8.91 5.46
C ILE A 38 10.16 8.21 6.66
N ALA A 39 9.27 7.27 6.39
CA ALA A 39 8.69 6.36 7.37
C ALA A 39 9.27 4.96 7.14
N ARG A 40 9.66 4.29 8.22
CA ARG A 40 9.93 2.85 8.17
C ARG A 40 8.70 2.10 8.64
N VAL A 41 8.26 1.16 7.83
CA VAL A 41 7.02 0.43 8.05
C VAL A 41 7.33 -1.05 8.20
N HIS A 42 6.79 -1.67 9.24
CA HIS A 42 6.83 -3.11 9.41
C HIS A 42 5.52 -3.73 8.90
N GLY A 43 5.59 -4.87 8.20
CA GLY A 43 4.43 -5.47 7.52
C GLY A 43 4.48 -5.24 6.01
N LEU A 44 3.34 -4.96 5.38
CA LEU A 44 3.25 -4.68 3.92
C LEU A 44 3.94 -5.75 3.04
N SER A 45 3.82 -7.03 3.40
CA SER A 45 4.59 -8.12 2.78
C SER A 45 4.30 -8.38 1.30
N SER A 46 3.22 -7.81 0.75
CA SER A 46 2.85 -7.94 -0.67
C SER A 46 3.02 -6.62 -1.44
N VAL A 47 3.64 -5.59 -0.84
CA VAL A 47 3.84 -4.30 -1.51
C VAL A 47 4.94 -4.39 -2.57
N GLY A 48 4.67 -3.84 -3.75
CA GLY A 48 5.64 -3.70 -4.82
C GLY A 48 6.59 -2.53 -4.63
N ALA A 49 7.72 -2.57 -5.33
CA ALA A 49 8.63 -1.43 -5.40
C ALA A 49 7.95 -0.28 -6.17
N ASN A 50 8.09 0.94 -5.66
CA ASN A 50 7.41 2.14 -6.16
C ASN A 50 5.88 2.05 -6.11
N GLU A 51 5.32 1.18 -5.28
CA GLU A 51 3.89 1.17 -5.01
C GLU A 51 3.50 2.32 -4.10
N LEU A 52 2.33 2.90 -4.36
CA LEU A 52 1.71 3.85 -3.47
C LEU A 52 1.14 3.13 -2.25
N VAL A 53 1.37 3.72 -1.09
CA VAL A 53 0.79 3.29 0.18
C VAL A 53 0.00 4.44 0.78
N GLU A 54 -0.99 4.11 1.60
CA GLU A 54 -1.85 5.06 2.29
C GLU A 54 -1.64 4.92 3.79
N PHE A 55 -1.26 6.03 4.44
CA PHE A 55 -1.19 6.12 5.89
C PHE A 55 -2.57 6.51 6.47
N ASP A 56 -2.73 6.27 7.76
CA ASP A 56 -3.85 6.83 8.52
C ASP A 56 -4.00 8.34 8.26
N GLY A 57 -5.23 8.79 8.00
CA GLY A 57 -5.51 10.17 7.62
C GLY A 57 -5.47 10.44 6.11
N GLY A 58 -5.28 9.41 5.27
CA GLY A 58 -5.34 9.52 3.81
C GLY A 58 -4.09 10.13 3.18
N ILE A 59 -2.98 10.17 3.93
CA ILE A 59 -1.69 10.66 3.44
C ILE A 59 -1.11 9.56 2.55
N ILE A 60 -0.65 9.96 1.37
CA ILE A 60 -0.04 9.03 0.42
C ILE A 60 1.47 8.96 0.69
N GLY A 61 2.03 7.76 0.55
CA GLY A 61 3.46 7.53 0.49
C GLY A 61 3.82 6.61 -0.67
N MET A 62 5.12 6.39 -0.86
CA MET A 62 5.64 5.50 -1.87
C MET A 62 6.68 4.57 -1.26
N ALA A 63 6.49 3.26 -1.45
CA ALA A 63 7.45 2.25 -1.03
C ALA A 63 8.69 2.30 -1.93
N LEU A 64 9.86 2.59 -1.35
CA LEU A 64 11.14 2.66 -2.07
C LEU A 64 11.97 1.42 -1.81
N ASN A 65 12.35 1.20 -0.54
CA ASN A 65 13.22 0.11 -0.14
C ASN A 65 12.37 -1.01 0.46
N LEU A 66 12.58 -2.23 -0.02
CA LEU A 66 11.91 -3.44 0.46
C LEU A 66 12.96 -4.33 1.14
N ASP A 67 13.21 -4.08 2.42
CA ASP A 67 14.13 -4.90 3.22
C ASP A 67 13.35 -6.01 3.94
N GLU A 68 14.04 -7.08 4.35
CA GLU A 68 13.42 -8.21 5.07
C GLU A 68 12.80 -7.77 6.41
N ASP A 69 13.43 -6.80 7.07
CA ASP A 69 13.03 -6.34 8.41
C ASP A 69 12.04 -5.16 8.38
N GLY A 70 11.81 -4.57 7.21
CA GLY A 70 10.89 -3.45 7.06
C GLY A 70 11.03 -2.72 5.72
N ILE A 71 10.08 -1.83 5.46
CA ILE A 71 9.94 -1.13 4.20
C ILE A 71 10.16 0.36 4.43
N GLY A 72 11.05 0.96 3.62
CA GLY A 72 11.26 2.39 3.58
C GLY A 72 10.22 3.05 2.69
N VAL A 73 9.35 3.87 3.29
CA VAL A 73 8.30 4.61 2.60
C VAL A 73 8.61 6.10 2.63
N VAL A 74 8.66 6.74 1.47
CA VAL A 74 8.69 8.21 1.39
C VAL A 74 7.28 8.76 1.52
N ILE A 75 7.10 9.75 2.39
CA ILE A 75 5.81 10.41 2.61
C ILE A 75 5.60 11.47 1.53
N LEU A 76 4.52 11.36 0.77
CA LEU A 76 4.11 12.28 -0.30
C LEU A 76 2.99 13.19 0.22
N GLY A 77 3.30 13.96 1.26
CA GLY A 77 2.33 14.82 1.95
C GLY A 77 2.97 15.51 3.15
N ASP A 78 2.16 15.87 4.15
CA ASP A 78 2.65 16.45 5.40
C ASP A 78 3.23 15.34 6.31
N PRO A 79 4.56 15.31 6.54
CA PRO A 79 5.17 14.28 7.38
C PRO A 79 4.82 14.42 8.86
N ILE A 80 4.37 15.59 9.32
CA ILE A 80 4.03 15.84 10.74
C ILE A 80 2.78 15.05 11.15
N ALA A 81 1.91 14.77 10.19
CA ALA A 81 0.67 14.05 10.42
C ALA A 81 0.88 12.52 10.55
N VAL A 82 2.00 11.98 10.06
CA VAL A 82 2.35 10.56 10.22
C VAL A 82 3.14 10.37 11.51
N LYS A 83 2.72 9.41 12.34
CA LYS A 83 3.36 9.11 13.63
C LYS A 83 3.73 7.64 13.74
N GLU A 84 4.67 7.34 14.63
CA GLU A 84 4.92 5.96 15.06
C GLU A 84 3.64 5.28 15.53
N GLY A 85 3.46 4.02 15.17
CA GLY A 85 2.26 3.25 15.43
C GLY A 85 1.10 3.51 14.45
N SER A 86 1.21 4.45 13.51
CA SER A 86 0.17 4.67 12.50
C SER A 86 0.03 3.44 11.60
N GLY A 87 -1.20 3.14 11.21
CA GLY A 87 -1.53 2.14 10.21
C GLY A 87 -1.10 2.61 8.82
N VAL A 88 -0.63 1.65 8.02
CA VAL A 88 -0.26 1.85 6.62
C VAL A 88 -0.89 0.75 5.80
N ARG A 89 -1.44 1.08 4.64
CA ARG A 89 -2.06 0.14 3.72
C ARG A 89 -1.48 0.27 2.32
N GLY A 90 -1.05 -0.86 1.74
CA GLY A 90 -0.66 -0.93 0.33
C GLY A 90 -1.87 -0.75 -0.57
N THR A 91 -1.75 0.08 -1.60
CA THR A 91 -2.85 0.37 -2.53
C THR A 91 -2.91 -0.60 -3.71
N GLY A 92 -1.87 -1.39 -3.93
CA GLY A 92 -1.67 -2.25 -5.10
C GLY A 92 -1.33 -1.48 -6.38
N ASN A 93 -1.27 -0.14 -6.31
CA ASN A 93 -1.02 0.71 -7.46
C ASN A 93 0.42 1.18 -7.47
N VAL A 94 1.20 0.72 -8.44
CA VAL A 94 2.51 1.32 -8.76
C VAL A 94 2.29 2.79 -9.11
N VAL A 95 3.19 3.67 -8.66
CA VAL A 95 3.05 5.11 -8.85
C VAL A 95 2.83 5.44 -10.33
N GLN A 96 1.75 6.16 -10.60
CA GLN A 96 1.35 6.56 -11.94
C GLN A 96 0.93 8.01 -11.90
N VAL A 97 1.36 8.74 -12.92
CA VAL A 97 0.96 10.12 -13.14
C VAL A 97 0.06 10.14 -14.37
N PRO A 98 -1.06 10.86 -14.31
CA PRO A 98 -1.88 11.05 -15.49
C PRO A 98 -1.16 11.81 -16.59
N VAL A 99 -1.51 11.49 -17.83
CA VAL A 99 -1.02 12.16 -19.03
C VAL A 99 -2.19 12.47 -19.97
N GLY A 100 -2.04 13.55 -20.74
CA GLY A 100 -3.02 13.95 -21.76
C GLY A 100 -3.00 15.46 -22.04
N ASP A 101 -3.57 15.84 -23.17
CA ASP A 101 -3.61 17.25 -23.63
C ASP A 101 -4.41 18.14 -22.66
N GLU A 102 -5.31 17.56 -21.88
CA GLU A 102 -6.10 18.24 -20.83
C GLU A 102 -5.22 18.83 -19.70
N LEU A 103 -3.95 18.40 -19.58
CA LEU A 103 -2.99 18.98 -18.64
C LEU A 103 -2.36 20.28 -19.13
N ILE A 104 -2.44 20.58 -20.42
CA ILE A 104 -1.81 21.75 -21.01
C ILE A 104 -2.45 23.02 -20.44
N GLY A 105 -1.62 23.87 -19.82
CA GLY A 105 -2.06 25.12 -19.19
C GLY A 105 -2.68 24.95 -17.80
N ARG A 106 -2.62 23.74 -17.21
CA ARG A 106 -2.95 23.48 -15.81
C ARG A 106 -1.69 23.59 -14.94
N VAL A 107 -1.88 23.86 -13.65
CA VAL A 107 -0.83 23.66 -12.63
C VAL A 107 -1.21 22.44 -11.82
N ILE A 108 -0.33 21.43 -11.82
CA ILE A 108 -0.54 20.14 -11.15
C ILE A 108 0.61 19.85 -10.18
N ASP A 109 0.37 19.00 -9.19
CA ASP A 109 1.40 18.44 -8.32
C ASP A 109 2.15 17.27 -8.98
N ALA A 110 3.11 16.69 -8.26
CA ALA A 110 3.92 15.57 -8.75
C ALA A 110 3.12 14.25 -8.95
N LEU A 111 1.94 14.14 -8.37
CA LEU A 111 1.01 13.01 -8.52
C LEU A 111 -0.05 13.28 -9.61
N GLY A 112 -0.04 14.48 -10.20
CA GLY A 112 -0.98 14.90 -11.24
C GLY A 112 -2.30 15.46 -10.73
N ASN A 113 -2.42 15.78 -9.45
CA ASN A 113 -3.58 16.46 -8.90
C ASN A 113 -3.53 17.96 -9.27
N PRO A 114 -4.65 18.57 -9.69
CA PRO A 114 -4.68 19.99 -10.02
C PRO A 114 -4.61 20.87 -8.77
N ILE A 115 -3.68 21.84 -8.77
CA ILE A 115 -3.48 22.81 -7.68
C ILE A 115 -3.80 24.25 -8.09
N ASP A 116 -4.31 24.44 -9.30
CA ASP A 116 -4.66 25.76 -9.86
C ASP A 116 -6.07 26.27 -9.48
N GLY A 117 -6.84 25.51 -8.70
CA GLY A 117 -8.20 25.88 -8.29
C GLY A 117 -9.24 25.87 -9.41
N LYS A 118 -8.89 25.41 -10.63
CA LYS A 118 -9.80 25.38 -11.80
C LYS A 118 -10.70 24.14 -11.86
N GLY A 119 -10.73 23.34 -10.79
CA GLY A 119 -11.52 22.11 -10.69
C GLY A 119 -10.82 20.86 -11.26
N ALA A 120 -11.53 19.73 -11.30
CA ALA A 120 -10.99 18.45 -11.76
C ALA A 120 -10.62 18.45 -13.26
N ILE A 121 -9.61 17.67 -13.64
CA ILE A 121 -9.21 17.45 -15.04
C ILE A 121 -10.04 16.28 -15.59
N LYS A 122 -10.68 16.45 -16.76
CA LYS A 122 -11.78 15.58 -17.23
C LYS A 122 -11.36 14.27 -17.89
N SER A 123 -10.09 14.10 -18.27
CA SER A 123 -9.61 12.87 -18.89
C SER A 123 -8.14 12.62 -18.56
N LEU A 124 -7.91 12.01 -17.41
CA LEU A 124 -6.60 11.47 -17.05
C LEU A 124 -6.48 10.07 -17.66
N ASN A 125 -5.75 9.91 -18.77
CA ASN A 125 -5.21 8.59 -19.06
C ASN A 125 -4.04 8.38 -18.10
N LEU A 126 -4.12 7.36 -17.24
CA LEU A 126 -2.96 6.91 -16.49
C LEU A 126 -1.93 6.44 -17.51
N GLY A 127 -0.71 6.97 -17.46
CA GLY A 127 0.35 6.59 -18.38
C GLY A 127 0.55 5.08 -18.32
N GLN A 128 0.05 4.34 -19.31
CA GLN A 128 0.31 2.91 -19.40
C GLN A 128 1.78 2.74 -19.73
N TRP A 129 2.54 2.17 -18.79
CA TRP A 129 3.87 1.65 -19.05
C TRP A 129 3.69 0.45 -19.98
N LYS A 130 3.64 0.72 -21.29
CA LYS A 130 3.67 -0.31 -22.31
C LYS A 130 5.07 -0.92 -22.21
N LEU A 131 5.19 -2.01 -21.44
CA LEU A 131 6.36 -2.86 -21.47
C LEU A 131 6.55 -3.25 -22.93
N LEU A 132 7.44 -2.56 -23.63
CA LEU A 132 7.91 -3.00 -24.93
C LEU A 132 8.51 -4.39 -24.68
N PRO A 133 8.09 -5.43 -25.42
CA PRO A 133 8.70 -6.73 -25.26
C PRO A 133 10.20 -6.55 -25.49
N LEU A 134 10.99 -6.93 -24.49
CA LEU A 134 12.44 -7.06 -24.61
C LEU A 134 12.69 -8.19 -25.61
N THR A 135 12.81 -7.84 -26.89
CA THR A 135 13.34 -8.70 -27.95
C THR A 135 14.83 -8.48 -28.11
#